data_AF-A0A970VN33-F1
#
_entry.id   AF-A0A970VN33-F1
#
_cell.length_a   1.000
_cell.length_b   1.000
_cell.length_c   1.000
_cell.angle_alpha   90.00
_cell.angle_beta   90.00
_cell.angle_gamma   90.00
#
_symmetry.space_group_name_H-M   'P 1'
#
loop_
_entity.id
_entity.type
_entity.pdbx_description
1 polymer ?
#
loop_
_entity_poly.entity_id
_entity_poly.type
_entity_poly.pdbx_seq_one_letter_code
_entity_poly.pdbx_strand_id
1 'polypeptide(L)'
;MKNPHDVILRPVLSEASYDGFADKRYVFEVQKTANKTEIKLALEAIFKGIKVERVNTLRTIGKIKRQGRTSGRTPEIKKAYVTLKEDSKGIEFFEGMAD
;
A
#
# COMPACT_ATOMS: atom_id res chain seq x y z
N MET A 1 -9.49 -19.08 1.12
CA MET A 1 -8.32 -18.20 0.86
C MET A 1 -8.90 -16.87 0.38
N LYS A 2 -8.55 -15.73 1.00
CA LYS A 2 -9.02 -14.42 0.50
C LYS A 2 -8.39 -14.15 -0.87
N ASN A 3 -9.13 -13.53 -1.79
CA ASN A 3 -8.57 -13.14 -3.08
C ASN A 3 -7.44 -12.11 -2.84
N PRO A 4 -6.25 -12.25 -3.45
CA PRO A 4 -5.18 -11.27 -3.36
C PRO A 4 -5.63 -9.83 -3.67
N HIS A 5 -6.56 -9.67 -4.62
CA HIS A 5 -7.10 -8.37 -5.01
C HIS A 5 -8.01 -7.73 -3.95
N ASP A 6 -8.53 -8.51 -2.99
CA ASP A 6 -9.30 -7.96 -1.86
C ASP A 6 -8.39 -7.44 -0.74
N VAL A 7 -7.13 -7.91 -0.71
CA VAL A 7 -6.15 -7.55 0.31
C VAL A 7 -5.52 -6.19 -0.01
N ILE A 8 -5.18 -5.97 -1.27
CA ILE A 8 -4.57 -4.72 -1.77
C ILE A 8 -5.65 -3.87 -2.43
N LEU A 9 -5.99 -2.73 -1.83
CA LEU A 9 -7.12 -1.90 -2.28
C LEU A 9 -6.70 -0.89 -3.35
N ARG A 10 -5.64 -0.10 -3.06
CA ARG A 10 -5.17 0.96 -3.96
C ARG A 10 -3.74 1.43 -3.62
N PRO A 11 -3.01 2.02 -4.58
CA PRO A 11 -1.76 2.71 -4.28
C PRO A 11 -1.98 4.01 -3.50
N VAL A 12 -1.02 4.39 -2.66
CA VAL A 12 -1.01 5.69 -1.97
C VAL A 12 -0.03 6.61 -2.68
N LEU A 13 -0.57 7.57 -3.43
CA LEU A 13 0.21 8.58 -4.16
C LEU A 13 0.30 9.86 -3.33
N SER A 14 1.51 10.19 -2.89
CA SER A 14 1.87 11.42 -2.17
C SER A 14 3.35 11.68 -2.37
N GLU A 15 3.84 12.92 -2.26
CA GLU A 15 5.26 13.27 -2.41
C GLU A 15 6.18 12.28 -1.65
N ALA A 16 5.89 12.04 -0.37
CA ALA A 16 6.65 11.09 0.45
C ALA A 16 6.58 9.62 -0.02
N SER A 17 5.56 9.24 -0.80
CA SER A 17 5.53 7.92 -1.44
C SER A 17 6.44 7.87 -2.67
N TYR A 18 6.49 8.96 -3.45
CA TYR A 18 7.35 9.08 -4.64
C TYR A 18 8.83 9.06 -4.25
N ASP A 19 9.20 9.74 -3.16
CA ASP A 19 10.56 9.70 -2.62
C ASP A 19 11.06 8.26 -2.33
N GLY A 20 10.13 7.34 -2.03
CA GLY A 20 10.45 5.94 -1.77
C GLY A 20 10.77 5.12 -3.02
N PHE A 21 10.42 5.59 -4.22
CA PHE A 21 10.55 4.79 -5.45
C PHE A 21 12.01 4.51 -5.82
N ALA A 22 12.91 5.46 -5.57
CA ALA A 22 14.36 5.26 -5.76
C ALA A 22 14.89 4.06 -4.94
N ASP A 23 14.35 3.86 -3.74
CA ASP A 23 14.71 2.76 -2.84
C ASP A 23 13.83 1.51 -3.04
N LYS A 24 13.04 1.44 -4.13
CA LYS A 24 12.04 0.38 -4.38
C LYS A 24 11.07 0.18 -3.22
N ARG A 25 10.69 1.28 -2.55
CA ARG A 25 9.70 1.31 -1.48
C ARG A 25 8.37 1.83 -2.03
N TYR A 26 7.34 1.00 -1.92
CA TYR A 26 5.99 1.29 -2.43
C TYR A 26 4.98 1.30 -1.29
N VAL A 27 3.96 2.16 -1.41
CA VAL A 27 2.94 2.32 -0.36
C VAL A 27 1.56 1.98 -0.91
N PHE A 28 0.88 1.07 -0.22
CA PHE A 28 -0.47 0.62 -0.58
C PHE A 28 -1.44 0.83 0.58
N GLU A 29 -2.69 1.15 0.26
CA GLU A 29 -3.80 0.97 1.17
C GLU A 29 -4.28 -0.49 1.08
N VAL A 30 -4.42 -1.12 2.24
CA VAL A 30 -4.72 -2.55 2.36
C VAL A 30 -5.92 -2.77 3.27
N GLN A 31 -6.52 -3.96 3.17
CA GLN A 31 -7.60 -4.37 4.06
C GLN A 31 -7.14 -4.30 5.52
N LYS A 32 -7.96 -3.70 6.41
CA LYS A 32 -7.62 -3.49 7.83
C LYS A 32 -7.25 -4.77 8.56
N THR A 33 -7.93 -5.86 8.21
CA THR A 33 -7.78 -7.19 8.82
C THR A 33 -6.62 -8.00 8.24
N ALA A 34 -5.94 -7.50 7.20
CA ALA A 34 -4.88 -8.25 6.53
C ALA A 34 -3.58 -8.29 7.34
N ASN A 35 -2.96 -9.45 7.45
CA ASN A 35 -1.68 -9.62 8.14
C ASN A 35 -0.49 -9.29 7.20
N LYS A 36 0.69 -9.03 7.77
CA LYS A 36 1.90 -8.72 6.97
C LYS A 36 2.26 -9.83 5.98
N THR A 37 2.12 -11.09 6.40
CA THR A 37 2.36 -12.26 5.54
C THR A 37 1.37 -12.33 4.40
N GLU A 38 0.09 -12.02 4.66
CA GLU A 38 -0.95 -12.02 3.61
C GLU A 38 -0.70 -10.91 2.58
N ILE A 39 -0.31 -9.71 3.05
CA ILE A 39 0.03 -8.59 2.16
C ILE A 39 1.22 -8.95 1.26
N LYS A 40 2.25 -9.59 1.81
CA LYS A 40 3.41 -10.07 1.04
C LYS A 40 2.98 -11.04 -0.07
N LEU A 41 2.26 -12.10 0.31
CA LEU A 41 1.81 -13.11 -0.65
C LEU A 41 0.86 -12.53 -1.70
N ALA A 42 0.00 -11.58 -1.31
CA ALA A 42 -0.92 -10.93 -2.24
C ALA A 42 -0.18 -10.09 -3.29
N LEU A 43 0.84 -9.33 -2.89
CA LEU A 43 1.63 -8.51 -3.81
C LEU A 43 2.45 -9.37 -4.78
N GLU A 44 3.09 -10.44 -4.29
CA GLU A 44 3.82 -11.38 -5.13
C GLU A 44 2.90 -12.13 -6.11
N ALA A 45 1.64 -12.36 -5.74
CA ALA A 45 0.64 -12.96 -6.62
C ALA A 45 0.09 -11.99 -7.68
N ILE A 46 -0.15 -10.71 -7.31
CA ILE A 46 -0.69 -9.69 -8.21
C ILE A 46 0.38 -9.23 -9.21
N PHE A 47 1.59 -8.93 -8.74
CA PHE A 47 2.68 -8.42 -9.55
C PHE A 47 3.67 -9.54 -9.83
N LYS A 48 3.55 -10.16 -11.01
CA LYS A 48 4.42 -11.28 -11.39
C LYS A 48 5.88 -10.82 -11.48
N GLY A 49 6.76 -11.49 -10.75
CA GLY A 49 8.21 -11.26 -10.82
C GLY A 49 8.78 -10.30 -9.78
N ILE A 50 7.96 -9.80 -8.84
CA ILE A 50 8.47 -9.05 -7.69
C ILE A 50 8.86 -9.99 -6.54
N LYS A 51 9.86 -9.58 -5.75
CA LYS A 51 10.23 -10.24 -4.49
C LYS A 51 10.18 -9.24 -3.34
N VAL A 52 9.29 -9.47 -2.39
CA VAL A 52 9.13 -8.57 -1.24
C VAL A 52 10.14 -8.92 -0.16
N GLU A 53 10.95 -7.94 0.22
CA GLU A 53 11.90 -8.07 1.32
C GLU A 53 11.21 -7.86 2.66
N ARG A 54 10.53 -6.70 2.82
CA ARG A 54 9.97 -6.26 4.09
C ARG A 54 8.61 -5.60 3.91
N VAL A 55 7.71 -5.83 4.86
CA VAL A 55 6.41 -5.17 4.95
C VAL A 55 6.25 -4.49 6.31
N ASN A 56 6.03 -3.18 6.29
CA ASN A 56 5.70 -2.36 7.44
C ASN A 56 4.25 -1.90 7.30
N THR A 57 3.46 -1.99 8.37
CA THR A 57 2.04 -1.62 8.33
C THR A 57 1.73 -0.62 9.41
N LEU A 58 0.93 0.38 9.09
CA LEU A 58 0.38 1.32 10.08
C LEU A 58 -1.11 1.53 9.83
N ARG A 59 -1.83 1.86 10.90
CA ARG A 59 -3.26 2.18 10.83
C ARG A 59 -3.42 3.68 11.05
N THR A 60 -4.13 4.34 10.15
CA THR A 60 -4.38 5.79 10.23
C THR A 60 -5.84 6.02 10.56
N ILE A 61 -6.08 6.56 11.75
CA ILE A 61 -7.40 6.96 12.22
C ILE A 61 -7.98 8.00 11.28
N GLY A 62 -9.25 7.80 10.89
CA GLY A 62 -9.96 8.73 10.03
C GLY A 62 -10.12 10.11 10.67
N LYS A 63 -10.08 11.17 9.87
CA LYS A 63 -10.22 12.54 10.35
C LYS A 63 -11.69 12.84 10.65
N ILE A 64 -11.96 13.60 11.71
CA ILE A 64 -13.29 14.15 11.95
C ILE A 64 -13.57 15.21 10.89
N LYS A 65 -14.73 15.11 10.24
CA LYS A 65 -15.20 16.02 9.21
C LYS A 65 -16.63 16.46 9.55
N ARG A 66 -16.93 17.72 9.26
CA ARG A 66 -18.25 18.31 9.50
C ARG A 66 -18.89 18.67 8.18
N GLN A 67 -20.16 18.33 8.02
CA GLN A 67 -21.00 18.78 6.92
C GLN A 67 -22.22 19.47 7.53
N GLY A 68 -22.25 20.80 7.43
CA GLY A 68 -23.30 21.62 8.06
C GLY A 68 -23.39 21.37 9.57
N ARG A 69 -24.54 20.86 10.02
CA ARG A 69 -24.85 20.60 11.44
C ARG A 69 -24.30 19.27 11.94
N THR A 70 -23.96 18.33 11.07
CA THR A 70 -23.55 16.96 11.46
C THR A 70 -22.03 16.80 11.38
N SER A 71 -21.46 16.21 12.42
CA SER A 71 -20.05 15.77 12.45
C SER A 71 -19.95 14.25 12.32
N GLY A 72 -19.11 13.78 11.40
CA GLY A 72 -18.79 12.37 11.22
C GLY A 72 -17.28 12.16 11.13
N ARG A 73 -16.84 10.91 10.98
CA ARG A 73 -15.42 10.57 10.78
C ARG A 73 -15.23 9.88 9.46
N THR A 74 -14.14 10.20 8.76
CA THR A 74 -13.77 9.43 7.57
C THR A 74 -13.44 7.99 7.97
N PRO A 75 -13.51 7.03 7.03
CA PRO A 75 -13.03 5.69 7.27
C PRO A 75 -11.58 5.71 7.73
N GLU A 76 -11.27 4.90 8.74
CA GLU A 76 -9.90 4.54 9.06
C GLU A 76 -9.31 3.74 7.89
N ILE A 77 -8.00 3.83 7.69
CA ILE A 77 -7.29 3.11 6.64
C ILE A 77 -6.09 2.38 7.22
N LYS A 78 -5.63 1.32 6.54
CA LYS A 78 -4.37 0.64 6.87
C LYS A 78 -3.43 0.83 5.69
N LYS A 79 -2.24 1.38 5.96
CA LYS A 79 -1.19 1.55 4.96
C LYS A 79 -0.15 0.46 5.13
N ALA A 80 0.31 -0.10 4.02
CA ALA A 80 1.43 -1.02 3.94
C ALA A 80 2.56 -0.36 3.15
N TYR A 81 3.71 -0.21 3.80
CA TYR A 81 4.97 0.20 3.21
C TYR A 81 5.73 -1.08 2.88
N VAL A 82 6.07 -1.25 1.62
CA VAL A 82 6.60 -2.49 1.07
C VAL A 82 7.93 -2.18 0.42
N THR A 83 8.99 -2.83 0.92
CA THR A 83 10.32 -2.76 0.35
C THR A 83 10.54 -4.00 -0.50
N LEU A 84 10.89 -3.81 -1.77
CA LEU A 84 11.31 -4.90 -2.65
C LEU A 84 12.80 -5.18 -2.49
N LYS A 85 13.22 -6.40 -2.84
CA LYS A 85 14.66 -6.72 -2.91
C LYS A 85 15.34 -5.91 -4.01
N GLU A 86 16.62 -5.60 -3.82
CA GLU A 86 17.45 -4.91 -4.82
C GLU A 86 17.49 -5.65 -6.17
N ASP A 87 17.56 -6.99 -6.14
CA ASP A 87 17.56 -7.82 -7.36
C ASP A 87 16.16 -7.99 -7.99
N SER A 88 15.11 -7.46 -7.37
CA SER A 88 13.74 -7.58 -7.88
C SER A 88 13.50 -6.60 -9.02
N LYS A 89 12.66 -7.03 -9.98
CA LYS A 89 11.99 -6.09 -10.89
C LYS A 89 11.20 -5.07 -10.07
N GLY A 90 11.20 -3.82 -10.53
CA GLY A 90 10.30 -2.81 -10.01
C GLY A 90 8.85 -3.13 -10.38
N ILE A 91 7.92 -2.35 -9.85
CA ILE A 91 6.52 -2.47 -10.23
C ILE A 91 6.31 -1.54 -11.43
N GLU A 92 6.21 -2.13 -12.62
CA GLU A 92 6.09 -1.42 -13.92
C GLU A 92 5.05 -0.29 -13.89
N PHE A 93 3.95 -0.47 -13.14
CA PHE A 93 2.88 0.52 -12.97
C PHE A 93 3.35 1.87 -12.39
N PHE A 94 4.42 1.88 -11.58
CA PHE A 94 4.93 3.11 -10.94
C PHE A 94 6.17 3.69 -11.62
N GLU A 95 6.89 2.90 -12.44
CA GLU A 95 8.11 3.36 -13.09
C GLU A 95 7.83 4.49 -14.08
N GLY A 96 6.69 4.47 -14.78
CA GLY A 96 6.28 5.57 -15.67
C GLY A 96 5.79 6.84 -14.97
N MET A 97 5.84 6.91 -13.64
CA MET A 97 5.46 8.10 -12.85
C MET A 97 6.65 8.74 -12.12
N ALA A 98 7.86 8.22 -12.34
CA ALA A 98 9.08 8.66 -11.66
C ALA A 98 9.86 9.75 -12.43
N ASP A 99 9.31 10.26 -13.54
CA ASP A 99 9.87 11.31 -14.39
C ASP A 99 9.36 12.73 -14.03
#